data_AF-A0A836TT82-F1
#
_entry.id   AF-A0A836TT82-F1
#
_cell.length_a   1.000
_cell.length_b   1.000
_cell.length_c   1.000
_cell.angle_alpha   90.00
_cell.angle_beta   90.00
_cell.angle_gamma   90.00
#
_symmetry.space_group_name_H-M   'P 1'
#
loop_
_entity.id
_entity.type
_entity.pdbx_description
1 polymer ?
#
loop_
_entity_poly.entity_id
_entity_poly.type
_entity_poly.pdbx_seq_one_letter_code
_entity_poly.pdbx_strand_id
1 'polypeptide(L)'
;MSGHEIDIACSDGTFTGYLATPESGSGPGIIVIQEIFGVNQGIRQMCADYAAQGYVALAPDLFWRQEPGIQLTDQAEAEWARAFELFQSFDLDKGVDDLNATLEH
;
A
#
# COMPACT_ATOMS: atom_id res chain seq x y z
N MET A 1 -10.85 -4.62 14.63
CA MET A 1 -10.77 -3.62 13.54
C MET A 1 -10.70 -4.33 12.21
N SER A 2 -11.41 -3.83 11.20
CA SER A 2 -11.48 -4.41 9.86
C SER A 2 -10.74 -3.52 8.87
N GLY A 3 -9.83 -4.10 8.09
CA GLY A 3 -9.31 -3.45 6.89
C GLY A 3 -9.99 -4.00 5.63
N HIS A 4 -10.03 -3.20 4.58
CA HIS A 4 -10.61 -3.56 3.30
C HIS A 4 -9.86 -2.86 2.16
N GLU A 5 -10.01 -3.38 0.94
CA GLU A 5 -9.45 -2.75 -0.25
C GLU A 5 -10.36 -1.63 -0.72
N ILE A 6 -9.77 -0.52 -1.16
CA ILE A 6 -10.43 0.61 -1.81
C ILE A 6 -9.76 0.89 -3.15
N ASP A 7 -10.51 1.51 -4.06
CA ASP A 7 -9.97 2.03 -5.31
C ASP A 7 -9.50 3.47 -5.12
N ILE A 8 -8.30 3.78 -5.62
CA ILE A 8 -7.68 5.10 -5.61
C ILE A 8 -7.55 5.55 -7.07
N ALA A 9 -8.23 6.65 -7.40
CA ALA A 9 -8.15 7.24 -8.73
C ALA A 9 -6.95 8.19 -8.83
N CYS A 10 -6.21 8.11 -9.93
CA CYS A 10 -5.11 9.02 -10.25
C CYS A 10 -5.19 9.44 -11.72
N SER A 11 -4.30 10.35 -12.13
CA SER A 11 -4.34 10.94 -13.47
C SER A 11 -4.16 9.93 -14.62
N ASP A 12 -3.51 8.80 -14.37
CA ASP A 12 -3.18 7.77 -15.36
C ASP A 12 -3.88 6.43 -15.13
N GLY A 13 -4.78 6.33 -14.15
CA GLY A 13 -5.59 5.12 -13.94
C GLY A 13 -6.22 5.02 -12.55
N THR A 14 -6.50 3.79 -12.15
CA THR A 14 -7.04 3.45 -10.84
C THR A 14 -6.26 2.26 -10.31
N PHE A 15 -5.84 2.35 -9.06
CA PHE A 15 -5.11 1.29 -8.35
C PHE A 15 -5.75 1.04 -6.99
N THR A 16 -5.40 -0.07 -6.36
CA THR A 16 -6.00 -0.43 -5.07
C THR A 16 -5.17 0.10 -3.90
N GLY A 17 -5.83 0.32 -2.77
CA GLY A 17 -5.17 0.56 -1.49
C GLY A 17 -5.83 -0.23 -0.38
N TYR A 18 -5.07 -0.64 0.62
CA TYR A 18 -5.60 -1.29 1.82
C TYR A 18 -5.89 -0.26 2.90
N LEU A 19 -7.16 -0.06 3.21
CA LEU A 19 -7.64 0.89 4.21
C LEU A 19 -7.98 0.16 5.52
N ALA A 20 -7.32 0.54 6.61
CA ALA A 20 -7.67 0.15 7.97
C ALA A 20 -8.19 1.36 8.75
N THR A 21 -9.39 1.24 9.31
CA THR A 21 -10.04 2.31 10.08
C THR A 21 -10.07 1.97 11.58
N PRO A 22 -9.94 2.98 12.46
CA PRO A 22 -10.06 2.76 13.90
C PRO A 22 -11.51 2.41 14.26
N GLU A 23 -11.76 1.88 15.47
CA GLU A 23 -13.12 1.52 15.90
C GLU A 23 -14.09 2.72 15.95
N SER A 24 -13.57 3.93 16.13
CA SER A 24 -14.33 5.18 16.05
C SER A 24 -14.84 5.51 14.63
N GLY A 25 -14.35 4.81 13.60
CA GLY A 25 -14.66 5.05 12.19
C GLY A 25 -13.99 6.28 11.58
N SER A 26 -13.29 7.10 12.37
CA SER A 26 -12.56 8.28 11.90
C SER A 26 -11.39 8.62 12.83
N GLY A 27 -10.37 9.31 12.29
CA GLY A 27 -9.16 9.69 12.99
C GLY A 27 -8.16 10.38 12.04
N PRO A 28 -6.98 10.79 12.53
CA PRO A 28 -5.93 11.34 11.67
C PRO A 28 -5.46 10.30 10.63
N GLY A 29 -5.22 10.74 9.41
CA GLY A 29 -4.77 9.88 8.31
C GLY A 29 -3.26 9.59 8.35
N ILE A 30 -2.88 8.35 8.04
CA ILE A 30 -1.51 7.91 7.80
C ILE A 30 -1.47 7.16 6.47
N ILE A 31 -0.57 7.55 5.59
CA ILE A 31 -0.20 6.75 4.42
C ILE A 31 0.94 5.80 4.83
N VAL A 32 0.71 4.49 4.67
CA VAL A 32 1.72 3.45 4.92
C VAL A 32 2.34 3.05 3.60
N ILE A 33 3.58 3.47 3.38
CA ILE A 33 4.32 3.16 2.15
C ILE A 33 4.86 1.73 2.22
N GLN A 34 4.54 0.91 1.22
CA GLN A 34 5.02 -0.46 1.12
C GLN A 34 6.55 -0.55 0.96
N GLU A 35 7.11 -1.68 1.40
CA GLU A 35 8.47 -2.09 1.03
C GLU A 35 8.49 -2.68 -0.40
N ILE A 36 9.60 -3.31 -0.79
CA ILE A 36 9.77 -3.95 -2.11
C ILE A 36 8.93 -5.23 -2.30
N PHE A 37 8.07 -5.57 -1.35
CA PHE A 37 7.28 -6.81 -1.35
C PHE A 37 5.78 -6.58 -1.60
N GLY A 38 5.37 -5.36 -1.94
CA GLY A 38 3.95 -5.04 -2.12
C GLY A 38 3.20 -4.81 -0.82
N VAL A 39 1.88 -4.66 -0.91
CA VAL A 39 0.95 -4.49 0.24
C VAL A 39 0.65 -5.86 0.87
N ASN A 40 1.71 -6.54 1.31
CA ASN A 40 1.67 -7.89 1.88
C ASN A 40 1.09 -7.90 3.30
N GLN A 41 1.05 -9.08 3.94
CA GLN A 41 0.52 -9.23 5.29
C GLN A 41 1.21 -8.32 6.32
N GLY A 42 2.52 -8.07 6.19
CA GLY A 42 3.26 -7.18 7.09
C GLY A 42 2.76 -5.73 7.01
N ILE A 43 2.59 -5.21 5.79
CA ILE A 43 2.04 -3.87 5.57
C ILE A 43 0.59 -3.78 6.04
N ARG A 44 -0.23 -4.80 5.76
CA ARG A 44 -1.63 -4.84 6.22
C ARG A 44 -1.72 -4.88 7.76
N GLN A 45 -0.81 -5.59 8.41
CA GLN A 45 -0.71 -5.62 9.87
C GLN A 45 -0.27 -4.26 10.43
N MET A 46 0.71 -3.60 9.82
CA MET A 46 1.12 -2.24 10.18
C MET A 46 -0.07 -1.25 10.12
N CYS A 47 -0.89 -1.33 9.06
CA CYS A 47 -2.11 -0.53 8.96
C CYS A 47 -3.10 -0.82 10.10
N ALA A 48 -3.29 -2.10 10.43
CA ALA A 48 -4.14 -2.50 11.55
C ALA A 48 -3.61 -1.98 12.90
N ASP A 49 -2.30 -1.98 13.11
CA ASP A 49 -1.67 -1.51 14.35
C ASP A 49 -1.79 0.01 14.51
N TYR A 50 -1.74 0.78 13.43
CA TYR A 50 -2.06 2.22 13.46
C TYR A 50 -3.54 2.47 13.69
N ALA A 51 -4.42 1.68 13.08
CA ALA A 51 -5.85 1.74 13.37
C ALA A 51 -6.15 1.48 14.85
N ALA A 52 -5.41 0.55 15.49
CA ALA A 52 -5.54 0.27 16.92
C ALA A 52 -5.24 1.48 17.80
N GLN A 53 -4.41 2.39 17.29
CA GLN A 53 -3.98 3.60 17.97
C GLN A 53 -4.85 4.83 17.63
N GLY A 54 -5.94 4.65 16.87
CA GLY A 54 -6.89 5.71 16.54
C GLY A 54 -6.63 6.43 15.21
N TYR A 55 -5.75 5.92 14.36
CA TYR A 55 -5.46 6.48 13.03
C TYR A 55 -6.27 5.79 11.94
N VAL A 56 -6.56 6.51 10.85
CA VAL A 56 -6.98 5.90 9.59
C VAL A 56 -5.71 5.61 8.79
N ALA A 57 -5.41 4.35 8.53
CA ALA A 57 -4.19 3.95 7.85
C ALA A 57 -4.50 3.39 6.45
N LEU A 58 -3.87 3.96 5.43
CA LEU A 58 -4.06 3.57 4.03
C LEU A 58 -2.72 3.20 3.40
N ALA A 59 -2.61 1.98 2.89
CA ALA A 59 -1.45 1.51 2.13
C ALA A 59 -1.78 1.39 0.63
N PRO A 60 -1.32 2.30 -0.24
CA PRO A 60 -1.52 2.20 -1.68
C PRO A 60 -0.66 1.10 -2.29
N ASP A 61 -1.19 0.34 -3.25
CA ASP A 61 -0.41 -0.57 -4.10
C ASP A 61 0.43 0.25 -5.08
N LEU A 62 1.70 0.49 -4.74
CA LEU A 62 2.60 1.29 -5.57
C LEU A 62 3.13 0.50 -6.76
N PHE A 63 3.12 -0.83 -6.72
CA PHE A 63 3.58 -1.66 -7.83
C PHE A 63 2.50 -1.94 -8.87
N TRP A 64 1.33 -1.31 -8.76
CA TRP A 64 0.21 -1.54 -9.66
C TRP A 64 0.51 -1.36 -11.15
N ARG A 65 1.43 -0.46 -11.53
CA ARG A 65 1.83 -0.30 -12.94
C ARG A 65 2.67 -1.46 -13.47
N GLN A 66 3.33 -2.20 -12.59
CA GLN A 66 4.20 -3.33 -12.94
C GLN A 66 3.48 -4.66 -12.75
N GLU A 67 2.82 -4.85 -11.60
CA GLU A 67 2.05 -6.04 -11.26
C GLU A 67 1.00 -5.72 -10.16
N PRO A 68 -0.26 -5.43 -10.54
CA PRO A 68 -1.32 -5.12 -9.58
C PRO A 68 -1.54 -6.19 -8.52
N GLY A 69 -1.63 -5.76 -7.26
CA GLY A 69 -1.97 -6.59 -6.11
C GLY A 69 -0.86 -7.58 -5.70
N ILE A 70 0.37 -7.40 -6.20
CA ILE A 70 1.48 -8.28 -5.85
C ILE A 70 1.76 -8.23 -4.34
N GLN A 71 1.91 -9.41 -3.75
CA GLN A 71 2.26 -9.60 -2.35
C GLN A 71 3.30 -10.70 -2.28
N LEU A 72 4.51 -10.32 -1.87
CA LEU A 72 5.65 -11.20 -1.76
C LEU A 72 6.04 -11.38 -0.30
N THR A 73 6.79 -12.44 -0.02
CA THR A 73 7.45 -12.66 1.27
C THR A 73 8.97 -12.60 1.14
N ASP A 74 9.65 -12.49 2.28
CA ASP A 74 11.11 -12.54 2.38
C ASP A 74 11.66 -13.98 2.55
N GLN A 75 10.81 -15.00 2.39
CA GLN A 75 11.12 -16.39 2.74
C GLN A 75 11.76 -17.19 1.61
N ALA A 76 11.64 -16.74 0.36
CA ALA A 76 12.14 -17.46 -0.82
C ALA A 76 13.03 -16.59 -1.71
N GLU A 77 14.11 -17.17 -2.23
CA GLU A 77 15.05 -16.48 -3.13
C GLU A 77 14.35 -15.97 -4.41
N ALA A 78 13.37 -16.72 -4.93
CA ALA A 78 12.59 -16.30 -6.09
C ALA A 78 11.74 -15.04 -5.81
N GLU A 79 11.16 -14.93 -4.61
CA GLU A 79 10.40 -13.74 -4.22
C GLU A 79 11.32 -12.54 -3.99
N TRP A 80 12.50 -12.76 -3.41
CA TRP A 80 13.55 -11.74 -3.33
C TRP A 80 13.98 -11.24 -4.70
N ALA A 81 14.25 -12.14 -5.64
CA ALA A 81 14.60 -11.78 -7.01
C ALA A 81 13.49 -10.94 -7.65
N ARG A 82 12.23 -11.36 -7.52
CA ARG A 82 11.08 -10.61 -8.04
C ARG A 82 10.93 -9.22 -7.39
N ALA A 83 11.08 -9.14 -6.07
CA ALA A 83 11.03 -7.89 -5.32
C ALA A 83 12.11 -6.90 -5.80
N PHE A 84 13.33 -7.38 -6.07
CA PHE A 84 14.39 -6.55 -6.63
C PHE A 84 14.12 -6.10 -8.07
N GLU A 85 13.54 -6.95 -8.91
CA GLU A 85 13.13 -6.56 -10.27
C GLU A 85 12.08 -5.44 -10.25
N LEU A 86 11.07 -5.56 -9.38
CA LEU A 86 10.05 -4.53 -9.20
C LEU A 86 10.67 -3.24 -8.69
N PHE A 87 11.53 -3.31 -7.66
CA PHE A 87 12.22 -2.14 -7.13
C PHE A 87 13.10 -1.45 -8.18
N GLN A 88 13.86 -2.19 -8.99
CA GLN A 88 14.75 -1.62 -10.00
C GLN A 88 14.01 -0.96 -11.16
N SER A 89 12.81 -1.45 -11.50
CA SER A 89 11.98 -0.90 -12.58
C SER A 89 10.91 0.08 -12.09
N PHE A 90 10.88 0.37 -10.78
CA PHE A 90 9.94 1.31 -10.19
C PHE A 90 10.25 2.75 -10.61
N ASP A 91 9.23 3.45 -11.10
CA ASP A 91 9.31 4.87 -11.42
C ASP A 91 8.97 5.69 -10.17
N LEU A 92 9.98 6.34 -9.59
CA LEU A 92 9.83 7.12 -8.35
C LEU A 92 8.91 8.32 -8.52
N ASP A 93 8.95 9.00 -9.66
CA ASP A 93 8.11 10.19 -9.90
C ASP A 93 6.64 9.77 -9.94
N LYS A 94 6.35 8.64 -10.60
CA LYS A 94 5.02 8.02 -10.60
C LYS A 94 4.59 7.52 -9.22
N GLY A 95 5.52 6.98 -8.43
CA GLY A 95 5.25 6.63 -7.04
C GLY A 95 4.83 7.84 -6.19
N VAL A 96 5.48 8.99 -6.38
CA VAL A 96 5.10 10.24 -5.69
C VAL A 96 3.72 10.72 -6.15
N ASP A 97 3.41 10.65 -7.45
CA ASP A 97 2.08 10.97 -7.96
C ASP A 97 0.99 10.09 -7.32
N ASP A 98 1.24 8.79 -7.16
CA ASP A 98 0.32 7.86 -6.50
C ASP A 98 0.11 8.20 -5.02
N LEU A 99 1.18 8.55 -4.30
CA LEU A 99 1.08 9.00 -2.91
C LEU A 99 0.26 10.29 -2.80
N ASN A 100 0.41 11.22 -3.75
CA ASN A 100 -0.42 12.42 -3.79
C ASN A 100 -1.89 12.10 -4.05
N ALA A 101 -2.20 11.19 -4.98
CA ALA A 101 -3.58 10.73 -5.21
C ALA A 101 -4.18 10.03 -3.98
N THR A 102 -3.35 9.30 -3.23
CA THR A 102 -3.74 8.62 -1.99
C THR A 102 -4.15 9.63 -0.89
N LEU A 103 -3.57 10.83 -0.85
CA LEU A 103 -3.94 11.87 0.13
C LEU A 103 -5.38 12.40 -0.03
N GLU A 104 -6.00 12.18 -1.19
CA GLU A 104 -7.35 12.67 -1.49
C GLU A 104 -8.47 11.69 -1.07
N HIS A 105 -8.12 10.53 -0.50
CA HIS A 105 -9.02 9.44 -0.11
C HIS A 105 -8.98 9.18 1.41
#